data_AF-A0AAJ4XGN8-F1
#
_entry.id   AF-A0AAJ4XGN8-F1
#
_cell.length_a   1.000
_cell.length_b   1.000
_cell.length_c   1.000
_cell.angle_alpha   90.00
_cell.angle_beta   90.00
_cell.angle_gamma   90.00
#
_symmetry.space_group_name_H-M   'P 1'
#
loop_
_entity.id
_entity.type
_entity.pdbx_description
1 polymer ?
#
loop_
_entity_poly.entity_id
_entity_poly.type
_entity_poly.pdbx_seq_one_letter_code
_entity_poly.pdbx_strand_id
1 'polypeptide(L)'
;MVVIPRYRALLLLAVSCASLFTISSAAPAQEKRKTPIVPADQLGAGADPRKAGMNISNSYQPTSSLQVKTPTYQVFSDFDFQSIALALHQEYIELDLFNYGLVKFSDADYDAVGLDAEDRHLIRHMAQQEIGHAVALSNMLGAKAPKQCTYRYDFQTVPEFIDFSQRLTKWGESGVYGFLNLLDNRASAQILLQSITTEARQQMAFRQFEGLFPMPEWFETGIPQSWAWTLLSPWIVSCPQENQPVVFEIYPALNWTNQPDAISAGKAAGGPSITNNVTALTHEGQEDTFVWEKPGNTQGPYQQKTMTHTSGVPKFAAYVSQYNVSYAPLYDVDTNAGTAKARQPGGTVFPQGPSLINSTIFVALTDTSDFYTPANLSLINYHVVAGPAIYQAG
;
A
#
# COMPACT_ATOMS: atom_id res chain seq x y z
N MET A 1 52.14 -32.50 67.36
CA MET A 1 52.01 -32.86 65.93
C MET A 1 50.73 -33.70 65.81
N VAL A 2 49.64 -33.20 65.23
CA VAL A 2 49.36 -33.04 63.77
C VAL A 2 49.23 -34.42 63.09
N VAL A 3 48.14 -34.81 62.38
CA VAL A 3 46.71 -34.38 62.29
C VAL A 3 45.93 -35.53 61.59
N ILE A 4 44.61 -35.62 61.73
CA ILE A 4 43.75 -36.65 61.07
C ILE A 4 43.18 -36.15 59.72
N PRO A 5 43.20 -36.99 58.67
CA PRO A 5 42.01 -37.29 57.82
C PRO A 5 41.87 -38.82 57.56
N ARG A 6 40.76 -39.49 57.18
CA ARG A 6 39.30 -39.21 57.00
C ARG A 6 38.90 -38.18 55.93
N TYR A 7 37.97 -38.44 54.99
CA TYR A 7 37.14 -39.64 54.68
C TYR A 7 36.50 -39.48 53.27
N ARG A 8 35.97 -40.59 52.71
CA ARG A 8 34.79 -40.73 51.79
C ARG A 8 34.91 -40.58 50.25
N ALA A 9 34.65 -41.73 49.60
CA ALA A 9 33.59 -42.02 48.61
C ALA A 9 33.51 -41.26 47.27
N LEU A 10 33.61 -42.02 46.17
CA LEU A 10 33.24 -41.59 44.81
C LEU A 10 31.74 -41.79 44.56
N LEU A 11 31.13 -40.85 43.83
CA LEU A 11 29.97 -41.09 42.96
C LEU A 11 30.34 -40.63 41.54
N LEU A 12 29.97 -41.42 40.54
CA LEU A 12 30.15 -41.07 39.12
C LEU A 12 29.01 -40.17 38.63
N LEU A 13 29.35 -39.15 37.84
CA LEU A 13 28.41 -38.29 37.13
C LEU A 13 28.81 -38.25 35.65
N ALA A 14 27.86 -38.57 34.77
CA ALA A 14 28.06 -38.53 33.33
C ALA A 14 27.92 -37.09 32.81
N VAL A 15 28.80 -36.68 31.90
CA VAL A 15 28.76 -35.37 31.24
C VAL A 15 28.18 -35.52 29.85
N SER A 16 27.02 -34.89 29.59
CA SER A 16 26.52 -34.67 28.23
C SER A 16 26.86 -33.23 27.80
N CYS A 17 27.50 -33.09 26.63
CA CYS A 17 27.72 -31.78 26.02
C CYS A 17 26.47 -31.34 25.26
N ALA A 18 25.85 -30.23 25.68
CA ALA A 18 24.85 -29.51 24.91
C ALA A 18 25.44 -28.18 24.41
N SER A 19 25.87 -28.14 23.14
CA SER A 19 26.36 -26.94 22.49
C SER A 19 25.20 -26.04 22.04
N LEU A 20 24.84 -25.07 22.87
CA LEU A 20 23.89 -24.01 22.54
C LEU A 20 24.54 -22.99 21.59
N PHE A 21 24.29 -23.13 20.28
CA PHE A 21 24.50 -22.04 19.33
C PHE A 21 23.36 -21.02 19.44
N THR A 22 23.60 -19.93 20.16
CA THR A 22 22.70 -18.76 20.13
C THR A 22 22.88 -18.01 18.82
N ILE A 23 22.00 -18.28 17.85
CA ILE A 23 21.86 -17.44 16.66
C ILE A 23 21.20 -16.14 17.14
N SER A 24 22.02 -15.11 17.37
CA SER A 24 21.53 -13.75 17.54
C SER A 24 21.08 -13.25 16.17
N SER A 25 19.77 -13.15 15.93
CA SER A 25 19.27 -12.31 14.85
C SER A 25 19.58 -10.86 15.23
N ALA A 26 20.54 -10.27 14.51
CA ALA A 26 20.72 -8.83 14.56
C ALA A 26 19.46 -8.21 13.92
N ALA A 27 18.70 -7.44 14.71
CA ALA A 27 17.63 -6.64 14.15
C ALA A 27 18.20 -5.75 13.05
N PRO A 28 17.58 -5.68 11.85
CA PRO A 28 18.05 -4.80 10.80
C PRO A 28 18.09 -3.37 11.30
N ALA A 29 19.11 -2.61 10.90
CA ALA A 29 19.27 -1.24 11.35
C ALA A 29 18.09 -0.40 10.84
N GLN A 30 17.20 0.01 11.74
CA GLN A 30 16.27 1.11 11.48
C GLN A 30 17.05 2.28 10.86
N GLU A 31 16.43 2.98 9.90
CA GLU A 31 17.00 4.25 9.44
C GLU A 31 17.33 5.11 10.66
N LYS A 32 18.64 5.32 10.88
CA LYS A 32 19.09 6.22 11.93
C LYS A 32 18.57 7.59 11.55
N ARG A 33 17.54 8.06 12.27
CA ARG A 33 16.94 9.40 12.16
C ARG A 33 18.08 10.41 12.00
N LYS A 34 18.38 10.81 10.75
CA LYS A 34 19.44 11.77 10.48
C LYS A 34 19.02 13.08 11.13
N THR A 35 20.01 13.89 11.49
CA THR A 35 19.78 15.20 12.11
C THR A 35 18.64 15.92 11.41
N PRO A 36 17.59 16.36 12.15
CA PRO A 36 16.41 16.98 11.55
C PRO A 36 16.77 18.01 10.50
N ILE A 37 16.09 17.94 9.35
CA ILE A 37 16.26 18.90 8.24
C ILE A 37 15.94 20.33 8.70
N VAL A 38 15.17 20.44 9.78
CA VAL A 38 14.67 21.67 10.39
C VAL A 38 14.99 21.65 11.90
N PRO A 39 15.46 22.76 12.52
CA PRO A 39 15.72 22.83 13.96
C PRO A 39 14.56 22.32 14.85
N ALA A 40 14.88 21.79 16.03
CA ALA A 40 13.91 21.11 16.91
C ALA A 40 12.82 22.02 17.52
N ASP A 41 13.00 23.33 17.43
CA ASP A 41 12.02 24.39 17.74
C ASP A 41 11.11 24.75 16.55
N GLN A 42 11.50 24.38 15.34
CA GLN A 42 10.67 24.45 14.12
C GLN A 42 9.99 23.12 13.78
N LEU A 43 10.54 21.99 14.25
CA LEU A 43 9.76 20.77 14.41
C LEU A 43 8.65 21.01 15.44
N GLY A 44 7.40 20.73 15.09
CA GLY A 44 6.26 20.74 16.02
C GLY A 44 6.33 19.66 17.13
N ALA A 45 7.49 19.06 17.36
CA ALA A 45 7.74 17.85 18.14
C ALA A 45 8.53 18.11 19.44
N GLY A 46 8.33 19.29 20.06
CA GLY A 46 8.77 19.58 21.43
C GLY A 46 7.85 19.01 22.53
N ALA A 47 6.85 18.20 22.17
CA ALA A 47 5.88 17.65 23.10
C ALA A 47 6.38 16.35 23.76
N ASP A 48 6.35 16.31 25.08
CA ASP A 48 6.38 15.06 25.88
C ASP A 48 5.41 14.04 25.24
N PRO A 49 5.81 12.78 24.96
CA PRO A 49 4.93 11.79 24.36
C PRO A 49 3.66 11.49 25.18
N ARG A 50 3.60 11.89 26.46
CA ARG A 50 2.38 11.89 27.28
C ARG A 50 1.41 13.05 26.99
N LYS A 51 1.76 13.95 26.07
CA LYS A 51 0.98 15.13 25.64
C LYS A 51 0.91 15.30 24.13
N ALA A 52 1.85 14.72 23.37
CA ALA A 52 1.83 14.70 21.92
C ALA A 52 0.52 14.06 21.40
N GLY A 53 -0.35 14.88 20.80
CA GLY A 53 -1.61 14.44 20.21
C GLY A 53 -2.86 14.62 21.07
N MET A 54 -2.77 15.01 22.34
CA MET A 54 -3.97 15.36 23.11
C MET A 54 -4.50 16.75 22.71
N ASN A 55 -5.79 16.83 22.39
CA ASN A 55 -6.48 18.11 22.29
C ASN A 55 -6.68 18.68 23.70
N ILE A 56 -5.85 19.66 24.07
CA ILE A 56 -5.88 20.34 25.39
C ILE A 56 -6.89 21.49 25.47
N SER A 57 -7.94 21.47 24.64
CA SER A 57 -9.00 22.50 24.64
C SER A 57 -9.84 22.41 25.90
N ASN A 58 -9.49 23.22 26.90
CA ASN A 58 -10.30 23.46 28.09
C ASN A 58 -11.39 24.53 27.87
N SER A 59 -11.75 24.79 26.62
CA SER A 59 -12.68 25.83 26.17
C SER A 59 -13.73 25.26 25.21
N TYR A 60 -14.92 25.85 25.18
CA TYR A 60 -15.97 25.52 24.21
C TYR A 60 -15.53 25.66 22.75
N GLN A 61 -14.51 26.49 22.48
CA GLN A 61 -13.87 26.58 21.17
C GLN A 61 -12.76 25.53 21.06
N PRO A 62 -12.78 24.64 20.05
CA PRO A 62 -11.69 23.72 19.80
C PRO A 62 -10.46 24.48 19.32
N THR A 63 -9.37 24.39 20.08
CA THR A 63 -8.04 24.81 19.62
C THR A 63 -7.39 23.70 18.82
N SER A 64 -6.65 24.05 17.76
CA SER A 64 -5.83 23.08 17.03
C SER A 64 -4.88 22.37 17.99
N SER A 65 -4.72 21.06 17.84
CA SER A 65 -3.65 20.34 18.52
C SER A 65 -2.32 21.05 18.24
N LEU A 66 -1.52 21.28 19.28
CA LEU A 66 -0.25 22.00 19.26
C LEU A 66 -0.32 23.55 19.13
N GLN A 67 -1.49 24.18 19.08
CA GLN A 67 -1.68 25.65 19.09
C GLN A 67 -0.87 26.45 18.03
N VAL A 68 -0.53 25.81 16.90
CA VAL A 68 0.27 26.41 15.82
C VAL A 68 -0.51 27.55 15.15
N LYS A 69 -0.02 28.79 15.27
CA LYS A 69 -0.65 29.99 14.69
C LYS A 69 -0.30 30.23 13.22
N THR A 70 0.88 29.75 12.80
CA THR A 70 1.41 29.86 11.43
C THR A 70 1.97 28.49 11.03
N PRO A 71 1.14 27.60 10.46
CA PRO A 71 1.59 26.27 10.05
C PRO A 71 2.55 26.37 8.86
N THR A 72 3.50 25.45 8.83
CA THR A 72 4.32 25.14 7.65
C THR A 72 3.88 23.79 7.09
N TYR A 73 3.83 23.68 5.76
CA TYR A 73 3.41 22.48 5.05
C TYR A 73 4.60 21.72 4.43
N GLN A 74 5.84 22.13 4.74
CA GLN A 74 7.06 21.42 4.36
C GLN A 74 7.21 20.10 5.14
N VAL A 75 7.79 19.09 4.52
CA VAL A 75 8.14 17.82 5.22
C VAL A 75 9.14 18.03 6.36
N PHE A 76 8.99 17.30 7.47
CA PHE A 76 9.82 17.51 8.68
C PHE A 76 10.97 16.50 8.85
N SER A 77 10.85 15.32 8.26
CA SER A 77 11.80 14.22 8.43
C SER A 77 12.09 13.50 7.10
N ASP A 78 13.11 12.65 7.10
CA ASP A 78 13.39 11.76 5.96
C ASP A 78 12.18 10.85 5.66
N PHE A 79 11.44 10.42 6.69
CA PHE A 79 10.22 9.62 6.54
C PHE A 79 9.09 10.40 5.85
N ASP A 80 8.83 11.64 6.28
CA ASP A 80 7.88 12.53 5.60
C ASP A 80 8.31 12.76 4.14
N PHE A 81 9.59 13.09 3.91
CA PHE A 81 10.13 13.34 2.58
C PHE A 81 9.92 12.14 1.65
N GLN A 82 10.27 10.93 2.10
CA GLN A 82 10.16 9.72 1.27
C GLN A 82 8.72 9.32 1.02
N SER A 83 7.84 9.46 2.01
CA SER A 83 6.40 9.15 1.85
C SER A 83 5.71 10.13 0.90
N ILE A 84 6.00 11.44 1.00
CA ILE A 84 5.47 12.45 0.07
C ILE A 84 6.13 12.35 -1.32
N ALA A 85 7.39 11.93 -1.43
CA ALA A 85 8.03 11.67 -2.71
C ALA A 85 7.45 10.44 -3.44
N LEU A 86 7.06 9.39 -2.69
CA LEU A 86 6.29 8.28 -3.23
C LEU A 86 4.92 8.74 -3.73
N ALA A 87 4.18 9.51 -2.94
CA ALA A 87 2.91 10.08 -3.38
C ALA A 87 3.08 10.95 -4.62
N LEU A 88 4.10 11.81 -4.71
CA LEU A 88 4.35 12.61 -5.92
C LEU A 88 4.65 11.76 -7.17
N HIS A 89 5.24 10.57 -7.01
CA HIS A 89 5.38 9.62 -8.13
C HIS A 89 4.03 9.04 -8.59
N GLN A 90 3.06 8.90 -7.67
CA GLN A 90 1.69 8.50 -7.96
C GLN A 90 0.95 9.62 -8.73
N GLU A 91 0.93 10.85 -8.22
CA GLU A 91 0.27 12.01 -8.89
C GLU A 91 0.72 12.15 -10.36
N TYR A 92 2.01 11.96 -10.62
CA TYR A 92 2.59 12.11 -11.95
C TYR A 92 2.27 10.96 -12.92
N ILE A 93 2.01 9.74 -12.42
CA ILE A 93 1.56 8.64 -13.29
C ILE A 93 0.06 8.76 -13.58
N GLU A 94 -0.75 9.28 -12.65
CA GLU A 94 -2.18 9.52 -12.88
C GLU A 94 -2.42 10.67 -13.85
N LEU A 95 -1.67 11.78 -13.66
CA LEU A 95 -1.63 12.88 -14.60
C LEU A 95 -1.26 12.41 -16.02
N ASP A 96 -0.28 11.52 -16.16
CA ASP A 96 0.11 10.98 -17.48
C ASP A 96 -0.95 10.01 -18.01
N LEU A 97 -1.37 9.02 -17.21
CA LEU A 97 -2.33 7.98 -17.58
C LEU A 97 -3.66 8.57 -18.09
N PHE A 98 -4.26 9.50 -17.35
CA PHE A 98 -5.57 10.05 -17.69
C PHE A 98 -5.51 10.88 -18.99
N ASN A 99 -4.42 11.62 -19.22
CA ASN A 99 -4.19 12.32 -20.48
C ASN A 99 -3.85 11.33 -21.63
N TYR A 100 -3.05 10.29 -21.35
CA TYR A 100 -2.66 9.29 -22.33
C TYR A 100 -3.87 8.50 -22.85
N GLY A 101 -4.78 8.06 -21.98
CA GLY A 101 -6.03 7.40 -22.37
C GLY A 101 -6.88 8.27 -23.29
N LEU A 102 -7.11 9.53 -22.89
CA LEU A 102 -7.89 10.52 -23.67
C LEU A 102 -7.28 10.87 -25.04
N VAL A 103 -6.00 10.59 -25.27
CA VAL A 103 -5.30 10.82 -26.55
C VAL A 103 -5.15 9.53 -27.36
N LYS A 104 -5.02 8.37 -26.71
CA LYS A 104 -4.84 7.06 -27.36
C LYS A 104 -6.08 6.62 -28.13
N PHE A 105 -7.27 6.87 -27.58
CA PHE A 105 -8.55 6.40 -28.11
C PHE A 105 -9.33 7.53 -28.78
N SER A 106 -10.11 7.20 -29.81
CA SER A 106 -11.00 8.14 -30.46
C SER A 106 -12.32 8.29 -29.68
N ASP A 107 -13.05 9.38 -29.90
CA ASP A 107 -14.41 9.56 -29.36
C ASP A 107 -15.30 8.35 -29.66
N ALA A 108 -15.18 7.76 -30.86
CA ALA A 108 -15.96 6.60 -31.27
C ALA A 108 -15.62 5.31 -30.49
N ASP A 109 -14.39 5.16 -29.98
CA ASP A 109 -13.99 4.01 -29.16
C ASP A 109 -14.61 4.10 -27.75
N TYR A 110 -14.74 5.32 -27.21
CA TYR A 110 -15.45 5.58 -25.96
C TYR A 110 -16.97 5.44 -26.12
N ASP A 111 -17.54 6.05 -27.16
CA ASP A 111 -18.98 5.98 -27.46
C ASP A 111 -19.41 4.50 -27.67
N ALA A 112 -18.55 3.68 -28.28
CA ALA A 112 -18.80 2.24 -28.51
C ALA A 112 -18.87 1.39 -27.22
N VAL A 113 -18.34 1.88 -26.09
CA VAL A 113 -18.44 1.23 -24.78
C VAL A 113 -19.43 1.92 -23.84
N GLY A 114 -20.13 2.95 -24.32
CA GLY A 114 -21.15 3.67 -23.55
C GLY A 114 -20.61 4.79 -22.67
N LEU A 115 -19.39 5.27 -22.92
CA LEU A 115 -18.83 6.46 -22.26
C LEU A 115 -18.93 7.66 -23.20
N ASP A 116 -19.68 8.70 -22.82
CA ASP A 116 -19.97 9.84 -23.68
C ASP A 116 -18.98 11.02 -23.50
N ALA A 117 -19.29 12.16 -24.11
CA ALA A 117 -18.44 13.35 -24.06
C ALA A 117 -18.32 13.97 -22.66
N GLU A 118 -19.32 13.82 -21.80
CA GLU A 118 -19.31 14.27 -20.40
C GLU A 118 -18.48 13.31 -19.53
N ASP A 119 -18.55 12.00 -19.78
CA ASP A 119 -17.66 11.02 -19.12
C ASP A 119 -16.18 11.30 -19.46
N ARG A 120 -15.89 11.56 -20.75
CA ARG A 120 -14.57 12.02 -21.21
C ARG A 120 -14.19 13.38 -20.63
N HIS A 121 -15.15 14.25 -20.33
CA HIS A 121 -14.90 15.50 -19.62
C HIS A 121 -14.51 15.25 -18.16
N LEU A 122 -15.17 14.32 -17.47
CA LEU A 122 -14.82 13.96 -16.10
C LEU A 122 -13.40 13.39 -16.01
N ILE A 123 -12.98 12.48 -16.91
CA ILE A 123 -11.59 11.99 -16.97
C ILE A 123 -10.60 13.15 -17.15
N ARG A 124 -10.93 14.13 -18.02
CA ARG A 124 -10.11 15.33 -18.22
C ARG A 124 -10.07 16.23 -16.98
N HIS A 125 -11.15 16.29 -16.21
CA HIS A 125 -11.19 17.04 -14.95
C HIS A 125 -10.36 16.36 -13.85
N MET A 126 -10.39 15.02 -13.75
CA MET A 126 -9.51 14.26 -12.85
C MET A 126 -8.05 14.53 -13.21
N ALA A 127 -7.67 14.48 -14.50
CA ALA A 127 -6.33 14.88 -14.95
C ALA A 127 -5.93 16.32 -14.59
N GLN A 128 -6.87 17.25 -14.36
CA GLN A 128 -6.58 18.60 -13.87
C GLN A 128 -6.41 18.66 -12.34
N GLN A 129 -7.05 17.75 -11.59
CA GLN A 129 -6.88 17.62 -10.15
C GLN A 129 -5.45 17.17 -9.82
N GLU A 130 -4.90 16.23 -10.58
CA GLU A 130 -3.52 15.74 -10.41
C GLU A 130 -2.46 16.84 -10.60
N ILE A 131 -2.74 17.86 -11.41
CA ILE A 131 -1.85 19.05 -11.50
C ILE A 131 -1.82 19.77 -10.15
N GLY A 132 -2.99 19.93 -9.51
CA GLY A 132 -3.12 20.56 -8.19
C GLY A 132 -2.43 19.74 -7.09
N HIS A 133 -2.63 18.43 -7.09
CA HIS A 133 -1.99 17.51 -6.14
C HIS A 133 -0.46 17.50 -6.33
N ALA A 134 0.03 17.26 -7.56
CA ALA A 134 1.46 17.27 -7.87
C ALA A 134 2.14 18.60 -7.51
N VAL A 135 1.47 19.74 -7.73
CA VAL A 135 1.96 21.06 -7.29
C VAL A 135 2.00 21.18 -5.76
N ALA A 136 0.96 20.72 -5.06
CA ALA A 136 0.93 20.75 -3.59
C ALA A 136 2.09 19.92 -3.01
N LEU A 137 2.25 18.67 -3.45
CA LEU A 137 3.28 17.76 -2.95
C LEU A 137 4.70 18.22 -3.37
N SER A 138 4.87 18.72 -4.59
CA SER A 138 6.12 19.36 -5.03
C SER A 138 6.50 20.53 -4.12
N ASN A 139 5.54 21.35 -3.71
CA ASN A 139 5.78 22.46 -2.79
C ASN A 139 6.19 21.95 -1.39
N MET A 140 5.67 20.82 -0.90
CA MET A 140 6.06 20.25 0.41
C MET A 140 7.49 19.69 0.43
N LEU A 141 7.98 19.22 -0.73
CA LEU A 141 9.32 18.65 -0.92
C LEU A 141 10.37 19.68 -1.36
N GLY A 142 9.92 20.84 -1.85
CA GLY A 142 10.76 21.95 -2.31
C GLY A 142 11.68 21.57 -3.48
N ALA A 143 12.91 22.09 -3.48
CA ALA A 143 13.85 21.94 -4.59
C ALA A 143 14.27 20.48 -4.89
N LYS A 144 13.99 19.53 -3.98
CA LYS A 144 14.28 18.09 -4.15
C LYS A 144 13.07 17.27 -4.58
N ALA A 145 11.92 17.89 -4.82
CA ALA A 145 10.74 17.20 -5.35
C ALA A 145 11.10 16.42 -6.62
N PRO A 146 10.83 15.10 -6.71
CA PRO A 146 10.89 14.34 -7.95
C PRO A 146 10.19 15.08 -9.11
N LYS A 147 10.65 14.79 -10.32
CA LYS A 147 10.05 15.23 -11.58
C LYS A 147 9.33 14.08 -12.24
N GLN A 148 8.34 14.40 -13.07
CA GLN A 148 7.57 13.44 -13.84
C GLN A 148 8.49 12.50 -14.63
N CYS A 149 8.16 11.22 -14.61
CA CYS A 149 8.93 10.16 -15.25
C CYS A 149 8.31 9.82 -16.64
N THR A 150 8.90 8.86 -17.34
CA THR A 150 8.29 8.25 -18.54
C THR A 150 7.64 6.93 -18.16
N TYR A 151 6.41 6.70 -18.59
CA TYR A 151 5.60 5.55 -18.18
C TYR A 151 5.34 4.58 -19.34
N ARG A 152 4.79 3.41 -19.02
CA ARG A 152 4.29 2.43 -19.99
C ARG A 152 2.93 1.90 -19.52
N TYR A 153 2.05 1.61 -20.46
CA TYR A 153 0.74 1.02 -20.21
C TYR A 153 0.43 0.01 -21.31
N ASP A 154 0.04 -1.21 -20.93
CA ASP A 154 -0.07 -2.34 -21.86
C ASP A 154 -1.50 -2.57 -22.41
N PHE A 155 -2.49 -1.76 -21.97
CA PHE A 155 -3.87 -1.83 -22.45
C PHE A 155 -4.04 -1.43 -23.93
N GLN A 156 -5.01 -2.03 -24.61
CA GLN A 156 -5.28 -1.84 -26.04
C GLN A 156 -6.70 -1.32 -26.34
N THR A 157 -7.60 -1.32 -25.35
CA THR A 157 -9.01 -0.91 -25.48
C THR A 157 -9.42 0.05 -24.36
N VAL A 158 -10.52 0.80 -24.56
CA VAL A 158 -11.06 1.70 -23.53
C VAL A 158 -11.41 0.97 -22.22
N PRO A 159 -12.06 -0.21 -22.21
CA PRO A 159 -12.34 -0.92 -20.96
C PRO A 159 -11.08 -1.35 -20.19
N GLU A 160 -10.03 -1.79 -20.89
CA GLU A 160 -8.74 -2.12 -20.25
C GLU A 160 -8.04 -0.87 -19.70
N PHE A 161 -8.22 0.31 -20.32
CA PHE A 161 -7.75 1.58 -19.77
C PHE A 161 -8.53 1.99 -18.51
N ILE A 162 -9.84 1.77 -18.48
CA ILE A 162 -10.69 2.07 -17.33
C ILE A 162 -10.36 1.12 -16.16
N ASP A 163 -10.28 -0.19 -16.37
CA ASP A 163 -9.83 -1.18 -15.36
C ASP A 163 -8.42 -0.84 -14.85
N PHE A 164 -7.48 -0.50 -15.74
CA PHE A 164 -6.14 -0.12 -15.31
C PHE A 164 -6.14 1.15 -14.44
N SER A 165 -6.94 2.17 -14.83
CA SER A 165 -7.09 3.40 -14.04
C SER A 165 -7.75 3.13 -12.68
N GLN A 166 -8.79 2.29 -12.66
CA GLN A 166 -9.49 1.84 -11.45
C GLN A 166 -8.53 1.20 -10.44
N ARG A 167 -7.66 0.29 -10.90
CA ARG A 167 -6.64 -0.36 -10.07
C ARG A 167 -5.56 0.63 -9.65
N LEU A 168 -5.09 1.48 -10.57
CA LEU A 168 -3.96 2.38 -10.35
C LEU A 168 -4.27 3.43 -9.28
N THR A 169 -5.45 4.05 -9.34
CA THR A 169 -5.90 4.96 -8.30
C THR A 169 -6.16 4.23 -6.98
N LYS A 170 -6.56 2.95 -7.00
CA LYS A 170 -6.70 2.18 -5.75
C LYS A 170 -5.39 2.00 -4.98
N TRP A 171 -4.28 1.67 -5.66
CA TRP A 171 -2.99 1.55 -4.95
C TRP A 171 -2.38 2.90 -4.60
N GLY A 172 -2.70 3.97 -5.35
CA GLY A 172 -2.40 5.35 -4.98
C GLY A 172 -3.08 5.74 -3.66
N GLU A 173 -4.41 5.69 -3.64
CA GLU A 173 -5.20 6.07 -2.46
C GLU A 173 -4.79 5.27 -1.23
N SER A 174 -4.70 3.94 -1.38
CA SER A 174 -4.37 3.06 -0.27
C SER A 174 -2.94 3.26 0.22
N GLY A 175 -2.00 3.57 -0.67
CA GLY A 175 -0.63 3.89 -0.31
C GLY A 175 -0.58 5.07 0.65
N VAL A 176 -1.24 6.16 0.31
CA VAL A 176 -1.31 7.37 1.16
C VAL A 176 -2.07 7.10 2.46
N TYR A 177 -3.25 6.49 2.41
CA TYR A 177 -4.02 6.18 3.63
C TYR A 177 -3.23 5.34 4.63
N GLY A 178 -2.34 4.45 4.16
CA GLY A 178 -1.51 3.61 5.02
C GLY A 178 -0.35 4.30 5.73
N PHE A 179 0.04 5.53 5.33
CA PHE A 179 1.09 6.31 6.02
C PHE A 179 0.63 7.68 6.54
N LEU A 180 -0.55 8.16 6.16
CA LEU A 180 -1.05 9.51 6.49
C LEU A 180 -0.99 9.83 8.00
N ASN A 181 -1.31 8.85 8.84
CA ASN A 181 -1.27 8.94 10.30
C ASN A 181 0.14 8.83 10.91
N LEU A 182 1.14 8.44 10.12
CA LEU A 182 2.53 8.24 10.53
C LEU A 182 3.42 9.47 10.26
N LEU A 183 2.94 10.45 9.48
CA LEU A 183 3.70 11.67 9.16
C LEU A 183 4.00 12.53 10.41
N ASP A 184 5.25 12.99 10.53
CA ASP A 184 5.69 13.91 11.58
C ASP A 184 4.98 15.28 11.42
N ASN A 185 4.84 15.81 10.18
CA ASN A 185 4.09 17.04 9.92
C ASN A 185 2.58 16.82 9.68
N ARG A 186 1.79 17.03 10.73
CA ARG A 186 0.31 17.04 10.67
C ARG A 186 -0.31 18.06 9.72
N ALA A 187 0.37 19.17 9.42
CA ALA A 187 -0.14 20.17 8.48
C ALA A 187 -0.01 19.68 7.03
N SER A 188 1.11 19.05 6.67
CA SER A 188 1.29 18.34 5.39
C SER A 188 0.27 17.21 5.25
N ALA A 189 0.10 16.39 6.30
CA ALA A 189 -0.92 15.33 6.34
C ALA A 189 -2.35 15.88 6.14
N GLN A 190 -2.67 17.07 6.65
CA GLN A 190 -4.00 17.66 6.45
C GLN A 190 -4.27 18.08 5.00
N ILE A 191 -3.25 18.49 4.24
CA ILE A 191 -3.40 18.80 2.81
C ILE A 191 -3.44 17.50 2.00
N LEU A 192 -2.58 16.53 2.32
CA LEU A 192 -2.60 15.21 1.69
C LEU A 192 -3.92 14.46 1.92
N LEU A 193 -4.56 14.65 3.08
CA LEU A 193 -5.92 14.14 3.33
C LEU A 193 -6.98 14.76 2.38
N GLN A 194 -6.75 15.98 1.90
CA GLN A 194 -7.69 16.67 1.01
C GLN A 194 -7.51 16.26 -0.46
N SER A 195 -6.29 15.94 -0.91
CA SER A 195 -6.08 15.31 -2.23
C SER A 195 -6.57 13.87 -2.24
N ILE A 196 -6.19 13.06 -1.24
CA ILE A 196 -6.49 11.63 -1.24
C ILE A 196 -7.98 11.30 -1.15
N THR A 197 -8.76 12.15 -0.48
CA THR A 197 -10.23 12.03 -0.44
C THR A 197 -10.91 12.53 -1.74
N THR A 198 -10.14 13.11 -2.65
CA THR A 198 -10.52 13.38 -4.04
C THR A 198 -10.16 12.18 -4.91
N GLU A 199 -8.94 11.63 -4.84
CA GLU A 199 -8.52 10.38 -5.52
C GLU A 199 -9.48 9.21 -5.26
N ALA A 200 -9.95 9.03 -4.02
CA ALA A 200 -10.98 8.03 -3.68
C ALA A 200 -12.28 8.17 -4.50
N ARG A 201 -12.66 9.40 -4.87
CA ARG A 201 -13.82 9.66 -5.74
C ARG A 201 -13.52 9.44 -7.21
N GLN A 202 -12.26 9.55 -7.62
CA GLN A 202 -11.82 9.22 -8.97
C GLN A 202 -11.81 7.70 -9.15
N GLN A 203 -11.32 6.95 -8.16
CA GLN A 203 -11.41 5.50 -8.10
C GLN A 203 -12.89 5.05 -8.21
N MET A 204 -13.78 5.64 -7.41
CA MET A 204 -15.23 5.44 -7.49
C MET A 204 -15.78 5.74 -8.91
N ALA A 205 -15.34 6.82 -9.55
CA ALA A 205 -15.77 7.16 -10.91
C ALA A 205 -15.28 6.14 -11.96
N PHE A 206 -14.04 5.64 -11.86
CA PHE A 206 -13.56 4.57 -12.73
C PHE A 206 -14.34 3.27 -12.54
N ARG A 207 -14.75 2.93 -11.30
CA ARG A 207 -15.67 1.81 -11.05
C ARG A 207 -17.03 2.00 -11.72
N GLN A 208 -17.57 3.22 -11.72
CA GLN A 208 -18.81 3.56 -12.43
C GLN A 208 -18.66 3.42 -13.96
N PHE A 209 -17.52 3.87 -14.51
CA PHE A 209 -17.19 3.70 -15.93
C PHE A 209 -16.97 2.23 -16.33
N GLU A 210 -16.48 1.39 -15.41
CA GLU A 210 -16.33 -0.05 -15.66
C GLU A 210 -17.67 -0.81 -15.59
N GLY A 211 -18.67 -0.26 -14.89
CA GLY A 211 -19.95 -0.92 -14.61
C GLY A 211 -19.97 -1.75 -13.33
N LEU A 212 -19.05 -1.47 -12.40
CA LEU A 212 -19.02 -2.04 -11.04
C LEU A 212 -19.83 -1.18 -10.06
N PHE A 213 -20.10 -1.68 -8.85
CA PHE A 213 -20.75 -0.85 -7.83
C PHE A 213 -19.79 0.25 -7.32
N PRO A 214 -20.19 1.52 -7.24
CA PRO A 214 -19.28 2.63 -6.94
C PRO A 214 -18.60 2.58 -5.57
N MET A 215 -19.31 2.17 -4.52
CA MET A 215 -18.85 2.26 -3.11
C MET A 215 -19.09 0.93 -2.36
N PRO A 216 -18.34 -0.14 -2.68
CA PRO A 216 -18.58 -1.50 -2.17
C PRO A 216 -18.12 -1.74 -0.72
N GLU A 217 -17.32 -0.83 -0.15
CA GLU A 217 -16.72 -0.95 1.19
C GLU A 217 -17.22 0.16 2.16
N TRP A 218 -16.98 0.00 3.46
CA TRP A 218 -17.37 0.99 4.48
C TRP A 218 -16.21 1.90 4.92
N PHE A 219 -14.96 1.48 4.69
CA PHE A 219 -13.76 2.20 5.12
C PHE A 219 -12.65 1.98 4.11
N GLU A 220 -11.97 3.05 3.69
CA GLU A 220 -10.87 2.89 2.74
C GLU A 220 -9.68 2.12 3.33
N THR A 221 -9.13 1.23 2.50
CA THR A 221 -8.00 0.38 2.86
C THR A 221 -6.70 1.19 2.81
N GLY A 222 -5.86 1.10 3.84
CA GLY A 222 -4.48 1.60 3.81
C GLY A 222 -3.46 0.48 3.59
N ILE A 223 -2.38 0.73 2.85
CA ILE A 223 -1.24 -0.20 2.65
C ILE A 223 0.11 0.48 2.93
N PRO A 224 1.17 -0.27 3.32
CA PRO A 224 2.49 0.30 3.55
C PRO A 224 3.11 0.94 2.30
N GLN A 225 4.02 1.92 2.47
CA GLN A 225 4.71 2.57 1.36
C GLN A 225 5.45 1.59 0.43
N SER A 226 6.12 0.59 1.00
CA SER A 226 6.78 -0.48 0.23
C SER A 226 5.82 -1.28 -0.64
N TRP A 227 4.55 -1.42 -0.22
CA TRP A 227 3.50 -2.12 -0.98
C TRP A 227 3.05 -1.27 -2.17
N ALA A 228 2.71 0.01 -1.93
CA ALA A 228 2.36 0.95 -2.98
C ALA A 228 3.50 1.12 -4.00
N TRP A 229 4.76 1.21 -3.54
CA TRP A 229 5.92 1.30 -4.43
C TRP A 229 6.19 0.00 -5.21
N THR A 230 5.93 -1.17 -4.63
CA THR A 230 5.99 -2.47 -5.34
C THR A 230 4.97 -2.52 -6.49
N LEU A 231 3.79 -1.92 -6.33
CA LEU A 231 2.73 -1.88 -7.35
C LEU A 231 2.94 -0.79 -8.41
N LEU A 232 3.44 0.38 -8.00
CA LEU A 232 3.64 1.55 -8.87
C LEU A 232 4.89 1.42 -9.76
N SER A 233 6.02 1.01 -9.18
CA SER A 233 7.32 1.03 -9.87
C SER A 233 7.42 0.21 -11.18
N PRO A 234 6.72 -0.92 -11.42
CA PRO A 234 6.76 -1.65 -12.69
C PRO A 234 6.33 -0.82 -13.92
N TRP A 235 5.50 0.21 -13.72
CA TRP A 235 4.92 1.02 -14.79
C TRP A 235 5.79 2.22 -15.18
N ILE A 236 6.86 2.48 -14.44
CA ILE A 236 7.79 3.57 -14.70
C ILE A 236 9.01 3.06 -15.49
N VAL A 237 9.18 3.55 -16.72
CA VAL A 237 10.26 3.13 -17.64
C VAL A 237 11.58 3.80 -17.29
N SER A 238 11.56 5.11 -17.02
CA SER A 238 12.74 5.90 -16.67
C SER A 238 12.33 7.21 -16.00
N CYS A 239 13.22 7.81 -15.21
CA CYS A 239 12.99 9.11 -14.57
C CYS A 239 14.16 10.06 -14.87
N PRO A 240 13.97 11.39 -14.78
CA PRO A 240 15.05 12.38 -14.86
C PRO A 240 16.17 12.08 -13.86
N GLN A 241 17.43 12.31 -14.26
CA GLN A 241 18.62 11.90 -13.49
C GLN A 241 18.77 12.64 -12.15
N GLU A 242 18.14 13.81 -12.01
CA GLU A 242 18.06 14.58 -10.78
C GLU A 242 17.14 13.93 -9.71
N ASN A 243 16.20 13.07 -10.11
CA ASN A 243 15.30 12.40 -9.18
C ASN A 243 16.10 11.50 -8.22
N GLN A 244 15.82 11.66 -6.93
CA GLN A 244 16.39 10.76 -5.92
C GLN A 244 15.60 9.44 -5.91
N PRO A 245 16.26 8.28 -5.77
CA PRO A 245 15.58 7.01 -5.59
C PRO A 245 14.65 7.02 -4.37
N VAL A 246 13.46 6.46 -4.55
CA VAL A 246 12.54 6.13 -3.44
C VAL A 246 13.18 5.03 -2.60
N VAL A 247 13.30 5.25 -1.28
CA VAL A 247 14.06 4.34 -0.39
C VAL A 247 13.30 3.07 0.00
N PHE A 248 11.98 3.01 -0.25
CA PHE A 248 11.18 1.86 0.15
C PHE A 248 11.56 0.61 -0.62
N GLU A 249 11.75 -0.49 0.11
CA GLU A 249 12.01 -1.82 -0.45
C GLU A 249 10.84 -2.27 -1.34
N ILE A 250 11.15 -3.14 -2.30
CA ILE A 250 10.18 -3.78 -3.17
C ILE A 250 10.23 -5.30 -2.99
N TYR A 251 9.08 -5.95 -3.14
CA TYR A 251 8.92 -7.38 -2.91
C TYR A 251 8.78 -8.17 -4.21
N PRO A 252 8.98 -9.50 -4.21
CA PRO A 252 8.76 -10.33 -5.39
C PRO A 252 7.31 -10.25 -5.85
N ALA A 253 7.07 -10.22 -7.16
CA ALA A 253 5.72 -10.11 -7.69
C ALA A 253 4.86 -11.31 -7.29
N LEU A 254 3.58 -11.06 -7.03
CA LEU A 254 2.54 -12.04 -6.78
C LEU A 254 1.48 -11.91 -7.87
N ASN A 255 1.10 -13.02 -8.48
CA ASN A 255 0.05 -13.10 -9.48
C ASN A 255 -1.08 -14.01 -8.97
N TRP A 256 -2.31 -13.52 -9.02
CA TRP A 256 -3.52 -14.29 -8.74
C TRP A 256 -4.09 -14.80 -10.07
N THR A 257 -3.82 -16.06 -10.40
CA THR A 257 -4.01 -16.59 -11.76
C THR A 257 -5.47 -16.86 -12.13
N ASN A 258 -6.40 -16.68 -11.20
CA ASN A 258 -7.83 -16.85 -11.40
C ASN A 258 -8.66 -15.66 -10.86
N GLN A 259 -8.11 -14.45 -10.98
CA GLN A 259 -8.83 -13.20 -10.77
C GLN A 259 -10.13 -13.15 -11.62
N PRO A 260 -11.28 -12.71 -11.07
CA PRO A 260 -12.47 -12.47 -11.87
C PRO A 260 -12.25 -11.35 -12.89
N ASP A 261 -12.92 -11.48 -14.02
CA ASP A 261 -12.92 -10.49 -15.10
C ASP A 261 -13.94 -9.38 -14.79
N ALA A 262 -13.45 -8.30 -14.18
CA ALA A 262 -14.23 -7.14 -13.79
C ALA A 262 -14.87 -6.43 -15.00
N ILE A 263 -14.15 -6.33 -16.13
CA ILE A 263 -14.65 -5.79 -17.40
C ILE A 263 -15.84 -6.61 -17.92
N SER A 264 -15.73 -7.94 -17.92
CA SER A 264 -16.85 -8.81 -18.33
C SER A 264 -18.03 -8.74 -17.36
N ALA A 265 -17.78 -8.60 -16.05
CA ALA A 265 -18.83 -8.46 -15.05
C ALA A 265 -19.60 -7.14 -15.20
N GLY A 266 -18.90 -6.01 -15.34
CA GLY A 266 -19.51 -4.70 -15.57
C GLY A 266 -20.28 -4.64 -16.89
N LYS A 267 -19.71 -5.21 -17.97
CA LYS A 267 -20.43 -5.39 -19.25
C LYS A 267 -21.70 -6.22 -19.11
N ALA A 268 -21.67 -7.31 -18.34
CA ALA A 268 -22.85 -8.14 -18.08
C ALA A 268 -23.93 -7.41 -17.26
N ALA A 269 -23.55 -6.41 -16.47
CA ALA A 269 -24.47 -5.55 -15.73
C ALA A 269 -25.05 -4.37 -16.53
N GLY A 270 -24.61 -4.19 -17.78
CA GLY A 270 -25.08 -3.12 -18.69
C GLY A 270 -24.01 -2.10 -19.07
N GLY A 271 -22.78 -2.22 -18.54
CA GLY A 271 -21.68 -1.30 -18.81
C GLY A 271 -21.69 -0.06 -17.89
N PRO A 272 -21.13 1.08 -18.35
CA PRO A 272 -21.01 2.31 -17.57
C PRO A 272 -22.32 2.73 -16.92
N SER A 273 -22.30 2.97 -15.61
CA SER A 273 -23.51 3.32 -14.85
C SER A 273 -23.19 4.05 -13.54
N ILE A 274 -24.04 5.01 -13.17
CA ILE A 274 -23.95 5.69 -11.86
C ILE A 274 -24.03 4.68 -10.71
N THR A 275 -24.81 3.62 -10.85
CA THR A 275 -24.90 2.51 -9.91
C THR A 275 -25.57 1.28 -10.55
N ASN A 276 -25.32 0.11 -9.98
CA ASN A 276 -25.82 -1.19 -10.39
C ASN A 276 -25.87 -2.11 -9.13
N ASN A 277 -25.83 -3.43 -9.29
CA ASN A 277 -25.76 -4.37 -8.16
C ASN A 277 -24.56 -5.34 -8.24
N VAL A 278 -23.51 -5.00 -9.01
CA VAL A 278 -22.23 -5.72 -9.05
C VAL A 278 -21.43 -5.31 -7.82
N THR A 279 -21.86 -5.80 -6.67
CA THR A 279 -21.34 -5.46 -5.35
C THR A 279 -20.30 -6.46 -4.85
N ALA A 280 -20.06 -7.56 -5.57
CA ALA A 280 -19.04 -8.57 -5.31
C ALA A 280 -18.73 -9.33 -6.62
N LEU A 281 -17.45 -9.62 -6.84
CA LEU A 281 -16.91 -10.42 -7.96
C LEU A 281 -16.38 -11.78 -7.47
N THR A 282 -16.09 -11.90 -6.17
CA THR A 282 -15.68 -13.16 -5.51
C THR A 282 -16.57 -13.48 -4.30
N HIS A 283 -16.31 -14.61 -3.64
CA HIS A 283 -17.12 -15.10 -2.52
C HIS A 283 -16.29 -15.89 -1.49
N GLU A 284 -16.79 -15.95 -0.24
CA GLU A 284 -16.17 -16.75 0.82
C GLU A 284 -15.98 -18.21 0.38
N GLY A 285 -14.80 -18.76 0.68
CA GLY A 285 -14.47 -20.15 0.38
C GLY A 285 -14.05 -20.44 -1.06
N GLN A 286 -14.12 -19.44 -1.96
CA GLN A 286 -13.54 -19.49 -3.31
C GLN A 286 -12.07 -19.90 -3.24
N GLU A 287 -11.62 -20.77 -4.15
CA GLU A 287 -10.22 -21.18 -4.25
C GLU A 287 -9.44 -20.16 -5.08
N ASP A 288 -8.45 -19.53 -4.46
CA ASP A 288 -7.55 -18.57 -5.09
C ASP A 288 -6.19 -19.23 -5.31
N THR A 289 -5.70 -19.16 -6.55
CA THR A 289 -4.44 -19.76 -6.99
C THR A 289 -3.41 -18.66 -7.22
N PHE A 290 -2.26 -18.83 -6.58
CA PHE A 290 -1.17 -17.87 -6.58
C PHE A 290 0.06 -18.42 -7.27
N VAL A 291 0.72 -17.56 -8.05
CA VAL A 291 2.07 -17.75 -8.57
C VAL A 291 2.93 -16.58 -8.10
N TRP A 292 4.12 -16.82 -7.57
CA TRP A 292 5.01 -15.75 -7.11
C TRP A 292 6.45 -15.91 -7.59
N GLU A 293 7.13 -14.77 -7.71
CA GLU A 293 8.54 -14.70 -8.11
C GLU A 293 9.50 -14.95 -6.94
N LYS A 294 10.75 -15.28 -7.26
CA LYS A 294 11.84 -15.34 -6.27
C LYS A 294 12.45 -13.94 -6.10
N PRO A 295 12.99 -13.60 -4.91
CA PRO A 295 13.71 -12.34 -4.72
C PRO A 295 14.95 -12.25 -5.62
N GLY A 296 15.33 -11.03 -6.00
CA GLY A 296 16.49 -10.72 -6.84
C GLY A 296 16.17 -10.21 -8.24
N ASN A 297 14.89 -10.09 -8.61
CA ASN A 297 14.47 -9.46 -9.86
C ASN A 297 14.71 -7.94 -9.82
N THR A 298 15.07 -7.34 -10.96
CA THR A 298 15.23 -5.88 -11.08
C THR A 298 13.92 -5.26 -11.52
N GLN A 299 13.48 -4.21 -10.82
CA GLN A 299 12.23 -3.50 -11.10
C GLN A 299 12.38 -2.00 -10.86
N GLY A 300 11.56 -1.22 -11.58
CA GLY A 300 11.45 0.22 -11.41
C GLY A 300 12.58 1.05 -12.03
N PRO A 301 12.42 2.39 -12.01
CA PRO A 301 13.30 3.33 -12.72
C PRO A 301 14.69 3.44 -12.05
N TYR A 302 14.78 3.03 -10.78
CA TYR A 302 15.99 3.07 -9.97
C TYR A 302 16.73 1.72 -9.88
N GLN A 303 16.34 0.74 -10.71
CA GLN A 303 16.94 -0.61 -10.77
C GLN A 303 16.96 -1.36 -9.43
N GLN A 304 15.94 -1.15 -8.60
CA GLN A 304 15.82 -1.80 -7.29
C GLN A 304 15.67 -3.31 -7.44
N LYS A 305 16.09 -4.05 -6.42
CA LYS A 305 16.01 -5.50 -6.36
C LYS A 305 14.85 -5.94 -5.46
N THR A 306 14.03 -6.87 -5.93
CA THR A 306 13.00 -7.49 -5.10
C THR A 306 13.63 -8.30 -3.97
N MET A 307 13.10 -8.19 -2.75
CA MET A 307 13.66 -8.85 -1.57
C MET A 307 12.57 -9.31 -0.59
N THR A 308 12.94 -10.18 0.34
CA THR A 308 12.09 -10.60 1.47
C THR A 308 12.96 -10.72 2.71
N HIS A 309 12.40 -10.41 3.89
CA HIS A 309 13.05 -10.60 5.20
C HIS A 309 12.78 -11.99 5.81
N THR A 310 12.00 -12.82 5.11
CA THR A 310 11.57 -14.15 5.55
C THR A 310 12.49 -15.28 5.04
N SER A 311 12.16 -16.53 5.38
CA SER A 311 12.79 -17.71 4.76
C SER A 311 12.39 -17.95 3.30
N GLY A 312 11.50 -17.14 2.72
CA GLY A 312 10.95 -17.32 1.37
C GLY A 312 9.89 -18.42 1.25
N VAL A 313 9.46 -19.03 2.36
CA VAL A 313 8.41 -20.06 2.40
C VAL A 313 7.12 -19.45 2.95
N PRO A 314 6.09 -19.24 2.12
CA PRO A 314 4.85 -18.64 2.58
C PRO A 314 3.97 -19.67 3.31
N LYS A 315 3.19 -19.21 4.28
CA LYS A 315 2.26 -20.02 5.07
C LYS A 315 0.82 -19.53 5.00
N PHE A 316 0.62 -18.24 4.74
CA PHE A 316 -0.70 -17.61 4.68
C PHE A 316 -0.81 -16.69 3.47
N ALA A 317 -2.02 -16.56 2.94
CA ALA A 317 -2.43 -15.40 2.14
C ALA A 317 -3.05 -14.37 3.10
N ALA A 318 -2.49 -13.18 3.13
CA ALA A 318 -2.93 -12.03 3.92
C ALA A 318 -3.75 -11.08 3.06
N TYR A 319 -5.05 -11.02 3.32
CA TYR A 319 -6.02 -10.15 2.64
C TYR A 319 -6.16 -8.87 3.46
N VAL A 320 -5.56 -7.79 2.98
CA VAL A 320 -5.64 -6.46 3.60
C VAL A 320 -6.83 -5.74 2.98
N SER A 321 -7.86 -5.50 3.81
CA SER A 321 -9.11 -4.89 3.39
C SER A 321 -9.72 -4.06 4.51
N GLN A 322 -10.17 -2.86 4.17
CA GLN A 322 -10.75 -1.87 5.06
C GLN A 322 -9.77 -1.62 6.23
N TYR A 323 -10.14 -1.89 7.48
CA TYR A 323 -9.25 -1.76 8.64
C TYR A 323 -8.73 -3.09 9.22
N ASN A 324 -8.91 -4.22 8.54
CA ASN A 324 -8.46 -5.53 9.03
C ASN A 324 -7.48 -6.21 8.05
N VAL A 325 -6.69 -7.14 8.59
CA VAL A 325 -5.99 -8.15 7.80
C VAL A 325 -6.56 -9.52 8.12
N SER A 326 -7.17 -10.17 7.13
CA SER A 326 -7.68 -11.54 7.22
C SER A 326 -6.68 -12.51 6.63
N TYR A 327 -6.48 -13.66 7.28
CA TYR A 327 -5.52 -14.67 6.83
C TYR A 327 -6.23 -15.97 6.42
N ALA A 328 -5.81 -16.53 5.30
CA ALA A 328 -6.14 -17.90 4.89
C ALA A 328 -4.87 -18.76 4.88
N PRO A 329 -4.86 -19.94 5.52
CA PRO A 329 -3.73 -20.88 5.40
C PRO A 329 -3.53 -21.31 3.95
N LEU A 330 -2.27 -21.38 3.52
CA LEU A 330 -1.91 -21.89 2.20
C LEU A 330 -1.90 -23.42 2.16
N TYR A 331 -2.31 -23.96 1.02
CA TYR A 331 -2.18 -25.38 0.66
C TYR A 331 -1.64 -25.51 -0.77
N ASP A 332 -1.32 -26.74 -1.19
CA ASP A 332 -0.68 -27.05 -2.48
C ASP A 332 0.58 -26.19 -2.76
N VAL A 333 1.38 -25.93 -1.71
CA VAL A 333 2.56 -25.06 -1.76
C VAL A 333 3.75 -25.77 -2.41
N ASP A 334 4.15 -25.31 -3.59
CA ASP A 334 5.41 -25.69 -4.25
C ASP A 334 6.34 -24.46 -4.32
N THR A 335 7.38 -24.46 -3.50
CA THR A 335 8.38 -23.39 -3.42
C THR A 335 9.42 -23.42 -4.55
N ASN A 336 9.51 -24.51 -5.32
CA ASN A 336 10.36 -24.59 -6.50
C ASN A 336 9.68 -23.90 -7.69
N ALA A 337 8.40 -24.24 -7.91
CA ALA A 337 7.54 -23.64 -8.94
C ALA A 337 7.06 -22.23 -8.56
N GLY A 338 7.01 -21.90 -7.27
CA GLY A 338 6.47 -20.64 -6.77
C GLY A 338 4.95 -20.62 -6.85
N THR A 339 4.27 -21.71 -6.49
CA THR A 339 2.81 -21.83 -6.58
C THR A 339 2.17 -22.26 -5.28
N ALA A 340 0.98 -21.74 -4.96
CA ALA A 340 0.19 -22.12 -3.79
C ALA A 340 -1.28 -21.78 -4.00
N LYS A 341 -2.13 -22.25 -3.10
CA LYS A 341 -3.56 -21.94 -3.08
C LYS A 341 -4.01 -21.47 -1.70
N ALA A 342 -5.05 -20.67 -1.67
CA ALA A 342 -5.80 -20.36 -0.46
C ALA A 342 -7.30 -20.53 -0.73
N ARG A 343 -8.11 -20.49 0.34
CA ARG A 343 -9.54 -20.19 0.22
C ARG A 343 -9.78 -18.79 0.73
N GLN A 344 -10.49 -17.96 -0.04
CA GLN A 344 -10.82 -16.60 0.36
C GLN A 344 -11.50 -16.62 1.74
N PRO A 345 -10.98 -15.85 2.73
CA PRO A 345 -11.62 -15.75 4.03
C PRO A 345 -12.97 -15.01 3.88
N GLY A 346 -13.94 -15.44 4.68
CA GLY A 346 -15.20 -14.72 4.84
C GLY A 346 -15.16 -13.68 5.95
N GLY A 347 -16.33 -13.47 6.55
CA GLY A 347 -16.53 -12.56 7.67
C GLY A 347 -16.94 -11.15 7.24
N THR A 348 -17.30 -10.35 8.23
CA THR A 348 -17.88 -9.02 8.05
C THR A 348 -17.14 -7.97 8.88
N VAL A 349 -17.18 -6.72 8.43
CA VAL A 349 -16.47 -5.58 9.02
C VAL A 349 -16.81 -5.39 10.50
N PHE A 350 -18.11 -5.47 10.81
CA PHE A 350 -18.68 -5.64 12.14
C PHE A 350 -19.63 -6.86 12.11
N PRO A 351 -20.07 -7.42 13.26
CA PRO A 351 -20.96 -8.60 13.29
C PRO A 351 -22.29 -8.49 12.52
N GLN A 352 -22.66 -7.29 12.07
CA GLN A 352 -23.85 -6.97 11.27
C GLN A 352 -23.50 -6.03 10.10
N GLY A 353 -22.25 -6.10 9.61
CA GLY A 353 -21.72 -5.25 8.54
C GLY A 353 -21.64 -5.95 7.17
N PRO A 354 -21.06 -5.28 6.14
CA PRO A 354 -20.84 -5.86 4.83
C PRO A 354 -19.74 -6.91 4.90
N SER A 355 -19.55 -7.64 3.79
CA SER A 355 -18.39 -8.51 3.60
C SER A 355 -17.11 -7.72 3.90
N LEU A 356 -16.19 -8.35 4.64
CA LEU A 356 -14.87 -7.78 4.86
C LEU A 356 -14.04 -7.85 3.57
N ILE A 357 -14.17 -8.92 2.80
CA ILE A 357 -13.54 -9.06 1.49
C ILE A 357 -14.54 -8.59 0.44
N ASN A 358 -14.37 -7.34 0.03
CA ASN A 358 -15.12 -6.68 -1.03
C ASN A 358 -14.28 -5.53 -1.60
N SER A 359 -14.69 -4.90 -2.71
CA SER A 359 -13.91 -3.87 -3.40
C SER A 359 -12.64 -4.41 -4.06
N THR A 360 -11.77 -3.49 -4.48
CA THR A 360 -10.40 -3.77 -4.91
C THR A 360 -9.47 -3.68 -3.72
N ILE A 361 -8.98 -4.84 -3.28
CA ILE A 361 -8.17 -5.02 -2.06
C ILE A 361 -6.76 -5.52 -2.39
N PHE A 362 -5.97 -5.81 -1.36
CA PHE A 362 -4.59 -6.24 -1.52
C PHE A 362 -4.35 -7.61 -0.88
N VAL A 363 -3.67 -8.50 -1.60
CA VAL A 363 -3.24 -9.80 -1.08
C VAL A 363 -1.73 -9.89 -1.10
N ALA A 364 -1.11 -10.33 -0.01
CA ALA A 364 0.30 -10.71 0.03
C ALA A 364 0.47 -12.12 0.62
N LEU A 365 1.52 -12.82 0.23
CA LEU A 365 1.88 -14.10 0.86
C LEU A 365 2.82 -13.84 2.04
N THR A 366 2.47 -14.36 3.22
CA THR A 366 3.21 -14.11 4.46
C THR A 366 3.68 -15.38 5.17
N ASP A 367 4.75 -15.27 5.96
CA ASP A 367 5.28 -16.37 6.77
C ASP A 367 4.65 -16.47 8.17
N THR A 368 4.02 -15.39 8.66
CA THR A 368 3.19 -15.35 9.88
C THR A 368 1.76 -14.87 9.58
N SER A 369 0.88 -15.00 10.57
CA SER A 369 -0.50 -14.49 10.55
C SER A 369 -0.71 -13.47 11.68
N ASP A 370 0.24 -12.54 11.82
CA ASP A 370 0.27 -11.61 12.95
C ASP A 370 -0.84 -10.55 12.87
N PHE A 371 -1.27 -10.05 14.03
CA PHE A 371 -2.41 -9.14 14.10
C PHE A 371 -2.03 -7.71 13.69
N TYR A 372 -2.62 -7.24 12.59
CA TYR A 372 -2.44 -5.89 12.07
C TYR A 372 -3.75 -5.12 11.95
N THR A 373 -3.61 -3.81 12.09
CA THR A 373 -4.61 -2.74 11.98
C THR A 373 -3.96 -1.57 11.24
N PRO A 374 -4.69 -0.54 10.78
CA PRO A 374 -4.09 0.62 10.11
C PRO A 374 -3.00 1.32 10.92
N ALA A 375 -3.01 1.21 12.25
CA ALA A 375 -2.00 1.82 13.12
C ALA A 375 -0.65 1.07 13.16
N ASN A 376 -0.60 -0.21 12.78
CA ASN A 376 0.62 -1.05 12.85
C ASN A 376 0.87 -1.91 11.60
N LEU A 377 0.10 -1.72 10.52
CA LEU A 377 0.18 -2.53 9.30
C LEU A 377 1.58 -2.52 8.66
N SER A 378 2.33 -1.43 8.75
CA SER A 378 3.70 -1.33 8.21
C SER A 378 4.69 -2.37 8.77
N LEU A 379 4.35 -3.05 9.87
CA LEU A 379 5.11 -4.19 10.40
C LEU A 379 5.00 -5.46 9.51
N ILE A 380 3.96 -5.59 8.68
CA ILE A 380 3.77 -6.73 7.76
C ILE A 380 4.92 -6.87 6.76
N ASN A 381 5.61 -5.76 6.46
CA ASN A 381 6.76 -5.69 5.54
C ASN A 381 7.84 -6.74 5.84
N TYR A 382 8.11 -7.02 7.12
CA TYR A 382 9.12 -8.03 7.52
C TYR A 382 8.65 -9.49 7.32
N HIS A 383 7.37 -9.68 7.03
CA HIS A 383 6.71 -10.98 6.89
C HIS A 383 6.25 -11.27 5.46
N VAL A 384 6.39 -10.33 4.53
CA VAL A 384 6.07 -10.54 3.10
C VAL A 384 7.09 -11.48 2.46
N VAL A 385 6.59 -12.60 1.93
CA VAL A 385 7.31 -13.49 1.01
C VAL A 385 7.22 -12.97 -0.42
N ALA A 386 6.01 -12.59 -0.84
CA ALA A 386 5.72 -12.02 -2.16
C ALA A 386 4.42 -11.20 -2.14
N GLY A 387 4.30 -10.28 -3.08
CA GLY A 387 3.18 -9.34 -3.21
C GLY A 387 3.48 -7.95 -2.62
N PRO A 388 2.49 -7.06 -2.56
CA PRO A 388 1.08 -7.34 -2.80
C PRO A 388 0.73 -7.62 -4.27
N ALA A 389 -0.40 -8.27 -4.46
CA ALA A 389 -1.18 -8.26 -5.68
C ALA A 389 -2.48 -7.47 -5.45
N ILE A 390 -3.00 -6.84 -6.51
CA ILE A 390 -4.36 -6.31 -6.51
C ILE A 390 -5.35 -7.46 -6.65
N TYR A 391 -6.39 -7.45 -5.81
CA TYR A 391 -7.44 -8.45 -5.78
C TYR A 391 -8.79 -7.73 -5.88
N GLN A 392 -9.41 -7.74 -7.06
CA GLN A 392 -10.78 -7.23 -7.25
C GLN A 392 -11.78 -8.26 -6.71
N ALA A 393 -12.17 -8.10 -5.45
CA ALA A 393 -13.18 -8.90 -4.77
C ALA A 393 -14.62 -8.44 -5.08
N GLY A 394 -14.79 -7.21 -5.57
CA GLY A 394 -16.08 -6.58 -5.88
C GLY A 394 -15.96 -5.24 -6.54
#